data_AF-A0A817NBV8-F1
#
_entry.id   AF-A0A817NBV8-F1
#
_cell.length_a   1.000
_cell.length_b   1.000
_cell.length_c   1.000
_cell.angle_alpha   90.00
_cell.angle_beta   90.00
_cell.angle_gamma   90.00
#
_symmetry.space_group_name_H-M   'P 1'
#
loop_
_entity.id
_entity.type
_entity.pdbx_description
1 polymer ?
#
loop_
_entity_poly.entity_id
_entity_poly.type
_entity_poly.pdbx_seq_one_letter_code
_entity_poly.pdbx_strand_id
1 'polypeptide(L)'
;MTYFGTNAVPSIFILRKNKLLARLNSTNDIQILISLIESTLHLNQTNNVTIEYEDRIGPVTTIFEPSFDYALLFSWLFVGLFIYYYAEKYNLLTIIRQRFSHEN
;
A
#
# COMPACT_ATOMS: atom_id res chain seq x y z
N MET A 1 -4.03 3.33 -16.77
CA MET A 1 -2.95 2.56 -17.42
C MET A 1 -2.46 1.51 -16.44
N THR A 2 -2.49 0.24 -16.80
CA THR A 2 -1.97 -0.85 -15.95
C THR A 2 -0.44 -0.79 -15.95
N TYR A 3 0.16 -0.69 -14.76
CA TYR A 3 1.62 -0.52 -14.57
C TYR A 3 2.46 -1.61 -15.26
N PHE A 4 1.85 -2.78 -15.55
CA PHE A 4 2.49 -3.92 -16.19
C PHE A 4 1.90 -4.31 -17.57
N GLY A 5 1.00 -3.50 -18.15
CA GLY A 5 0.43 -3.78 -19.47
C GLY A 5 -0.22 -5.17 -19.57
N THR A 6 -1.08 -5.50 -18.62
CA THR A 6 -1.74 -6.81 -18.52
C THR A 6 -2.93 -6.88 -19.49
N ASN A 7 -2.72 -7.52 -20.65
CA ASN A 7 -3.82 -8.12 -21.41
C ASN A 7 -4.30 -9.37 -20.66
N ALA A 8 -5.57 -9.74 -20.82
CA ALA A 8 -6.31 -10.74 -20.04
C ALA A 8 -5.82 -12.21 -20.13
N VAL A 9 -4.52 -12.44 -19.98
CA VAL A 9 -3.84 -13.75 -20.02
C VAL A 9 -3.07 -13.91 -18.69
N PRO A 10 -3.13 -15.08 -18.02
CA PRO A 10 -2.31 -15.34 -16.85
C PRO A 10 -0.83 -15.20 -17.20
N SER A 11 -0.16 -14.22 -16.58
CA SER A 11 1.26 -13.94 -16.81
C SER A 11 2.02 -14.00 -15.50
N ILE A 12 3.13 -14.75 -15.48
CA ILE A 12 4.03 -14.86 -14.34
C ILE A 12 5.16 -13.85 -14.51
N PHE A 13 5.45 -13.08 -13.46
CA PHE A 13 6.53 -12.10 -13.43
C PHE A 13 7.58 -12.51 -12.40
N ILE A 14 8.86 -12.45 -12.77
CA ILE A 14 9.97 -12.65 -11.84
C ILE A 14 10.61 -11.30 -11.54
N LEU A 15 10.64 -10.94 -10.26
CA LEU A 15 11.13 -9.67 -9.74
C LEU A 15 12.33 -9.90 -8.82
N ARG A 16 13.37 -9.08 -8.94
CA ARG A 16 14.51 -9.04 -8.00
C ARG A 16 14.80 -7.60 -7.64
N LYS A 17 14.87 -7.29 -6.33
CA LYS A 17 15.13 -5.94 -5.81
C LYS A 17 14.27 -4.86 -6.51
N ASN A 18 12.97 -5.14 -6.65
CA ASN A 18 11.99 -4.24 -7.26
C ASN A 18 12.16 -3.98 -8.77
N LYS A 19 13.00 -4.75 -9.47
CA LYS A 19 13.17 -4.69 -10.93
C LYS A 19 12.59 -5.95 -11.59
N LEU A 20 11.83 -5.77 -12.67
CA LEU A 20 11.33 -6.87 -13.49
C LEU A 20 12.49 -7.52 -14.25
N LEU A 21 12.68 -8.82 -14.00
CA LEU A 21 13.72 -9.61 -14.66
C LEU A 21 13.16 -10.41 -15.84
N ALA A 22 11.96 -10.97 -15.69
CA ALA A 22 11.37 -11.79 -16.74
C ALA A 22 9.85 -11.85 -16.63
N ARG A 23 9.22 -12.11 -17.77
CA ARG A 23 7.77 -12.25 -17.94
C ARG A 23 7.50 -13.52 -18.74
N LEU A 24 6.66 -14.40 -18.20
CA LEU A 24 6.17 -15.59 -18.88
C LEU A 24 4.68 -15.43 -19.17
N ASN A 25 4.30 -15.55 -20.45
CA ASN A 25 2.93 -15.34 -20.91
C ASN A 25 2.17 -16.65 -21.22
N SER A 26 2.83 -17.81 -21.14
CA SER A 26 2.23 -19.12 -21.45
C SER A 26 2.56 -20.13 -20.36
N THR A 27 1.52 -20.70 -19.76
CA THR A 27 1.60 -21.62 -18.60
C THR A 27 1.63 -23.09 -19.03
N ASN A 28 1.82 -23.39 -20.32
CA ASN A 28 1.58 -24.74 -20.83
C ASN A 28 2.73 -25.72 -20.59
N ASP A 29 3.89 -25.25 -20.12
CA ASP A 29 5.03 -26.14 -19.83
C ASP A 29 5.82 -25.66 -18.60
N ILE A 30 5.86 -26.52 -17.58
CA ILE A 30 6.60 -26.31 -16.34
C ILE A 30 8.11 -26.25 -16.61
N GLN A 31 8.60 -26.94 -17.65
CA GLN A 31 10.02 -26.93 -18.00
C GLN A 31 10.50 -25.55 -18.45
N ILE A 32 9.63 -24.81 -19.15
CA ILE A 32 9.92 -23.43 -19.56
C ILE A 32 10.01 -22.52 -18.33
N LEU A 33 9.16 -22.72 -17.33
CA LEU A 33 9.25 -21.97 -16.07
C LEU A 33 10.56 -22.27 -15.32
N ILE A 34 10.95 -23.54 -15.22
CA ILE A 34 12.20 -23.95 -14.56
C ILE A 34 13.41 -23.34 -15.26
N SER A 35 13.51 -23.49 -16.58
CA SER A 35 14.62 -22.93 -17.37
C SER A 35 14.70 -21.39 -17.30
N LEU A 36 13.55 -20.72 -17.19
CA LEU A 36 13.49 -19.27 -17.02
C LEU A 36 13.94 -18.84 -15.63
N ILE A 37 13.61 -19.58 -14.57
CA ILE A 37 14.10 -19.33 -13.21
C ILE A 37 15.62 -19.53 -13.15
N GLU A 38 16.14 -20.62 -13.72
CA GLU A 38 17.57 -20.94 -13.73
C GLU A 38 18.39 -19.87 -14.48
N SER A 39 17.94 -19.49 -15.67
CA SER A 39 18.61 -18.47 -16.50
C SER A 39 18.56 -17.06 -15.89
N THR A 40 17.47 -16.70 -15.19
CA THR A 40 17.30 -15.34 -14.66
C THR A 40 17.93 -15.14 -13.29
N LEU A 41 17.97 -16.17 -12.45
CA LEU A 41 18.54 -16.02 -11.11
C LEU A 41 20.05 -16.32 -11.04
N HIS A 42 20.70 -16.84 -12.11
CA HIS A 42 22.06 -17.42 -12.04
C HIS A 42 22.21 -18.29 -10.79
N LEU A 43 21.19 -19.12 -10.52
CA LEU A 43 21.27 -20.12 -9.46
C LEU A 43 22.22 -21.18 -9.97
N ASN A 44 23.52 -20.98 -9.74
CA ASN A 44 24.46 -22.09 -9.78
C ASN A 44 23.92 -23.11 -8.77
N GLN A 45 23.39 -24.22 -9.27
CA GLN A 45 22.98 -25.37 -8.49
C GLN A 45 24.25 -26.02 -7.90
N THR A 46 24.91 -25.32 -6.98
CA THR A 46 25.74 -25.98 -6.00
C THR A 46 24.78 -26.70 -5.07
N ASN A 47 24.78 -28.04 -5.13
CA ASN A 47 24.05 -28.95 -4.24
C ASN A 47 24.43 -28.81 -2.75
N ASN A 48 25.14 -27.75 -2.40
CA ASN A 48 25.61 -27.40 -1.08
C ASN A 48 25.07 -26.00 -0.75
N VAL A 49 23.75 -25.91 -0.62
CA VAL A 49 23.09 -24.71 -0.08
C VAL A 49 23.37 -24.70 1.42
N THR A 50 24.42 -24.00 1.84
CA THR A 50 24.64 -23.67 3.25
C THR A 50 23.57 -22.67 3.66
N ILE A 51 22.49 -23.17 4.26
CA ILE A 51 21.45 -22.36 4.89
C ILE A 51 22.10 -21.65 6.08
N GLU A 52 22.36 -20.35 5.96
CA GLU A 52 22.87 -19.57 7.07
C GLU A 52 21.76 -19.37 8.12
N TYR A 53 22.14 -19.06 9.36
CA TYR A 53 21.17 -18.86 10.43
C TYR A 53 20.16 -17.77 10.08
N GLU A 54 20.61 -16.73 9.36
CA GLU A 54 19.79 -15.63 8.87
C GLU A 54 18.73 -16.04 7.83
N ASP A 55 19.01 -17.05 6.99
CA ASP A 55 18.04 -17.58 6.00
C ASP A 55 16.88 -18.34 6.67
N ARG A 56 17.07 -18.79 7.91
CA ARG A 56 16.04 -19.46 8.72
C ARG A 56 15.12 -18.49 9.43
N ILE A 57 15.51 -17.22 9.49
CA ILE A 57 14.64 -16.15 9.96
C ILE A 57 13.63 -15.96 8.85
N GLY A 58 12.38 -16.36 9.09
CA GLY A 58 11.29 -16.24 8.14
C GLY A 58 11.11 -14.80 7.63
N PRO A 59 10.14 -14.56 6.72
CA PRO A 59 9.94 -13.22 6.16
C PRO A 59 9.91 -12.17 7.27
N VAL A 60 10.56 -11.02 7.02
CA VAL A 60 10.60 -9.89 7.96
C VAL A 60 9.21 -9.74 8.55
N THR A 61 9.12 -9.84 9.87
CA THR A 61 7.84 -9.83 10.56
C THR A 61 7.06 -8.62 10.08
N THR A 62 5.90 -8.83 9.47
CA THR A 62 5.04 -7.74 9.03
C THR A 62 4.43 -7.13 10.28
N ILE A 63 5.18 -6.23 10.91
CA ILE A 63 4.72 -5.48 12.05
C ILE A 63 3.62 -4.55 11.53
N PHE A 64 2.46 -4.54 12.18
CA PHE A 64 1.45 -3.55 11.90
C PHE A 64 2.04 -2.18 12.23
N GLU A 65 2.40 -1.41 11.20
CA GLU A 65 2.86 -0.05 11.38
C GLU A 65 1.61 0.83 11.51
N PRO A 66 1.36 1.42 12.69
CA PRO A 66 0.19 2.27 12.87
C PRO A 66 0.32 3.48 11.96
N SER A 67 -0.44 3.49 10.85
CA SER A 67 -0.51 4.62 9.93
C SER A 67 -1.53 5.63 10.42
N PHE A 68 -1.15 6.91 10.47
CA PHE A 68 -2.09 7.98 10.78
C PHE A 68 -3.07 8.20 9.62
N ASP A 69 -4.37 8.24 9.90
CA ASP A 69 -5.40 8.48 8.89
C ASP A 69 -5.53 9.98 8.58
N TYR A 70 -4.79 10.41 7.57
CA TYR A 70 -4.84 11.80 7.08
C TYR A 70 -6.21 12.17 6.51
N ALA A 71 -6.95 11.23 5.91
CA ALA A 71 -8.27 11.50 5.34
C ALA A 71 -9.27 11.86 6.46
N LEU A 72 -9.20 11.14 7.57
CA LEU A 72 -10.01 11.45 8.75
C LEU A 72 -9.67 12.84 9.30
N LEU A 73 -8.38 13.19 9.45
CA LEU A 73 -7.97 14.52 9.90
C LEU A 73 -8.53 15.63 8.99
N PHE A 74 -8.42 15.48 7.67
CA PHE A 74 -8.97 16.45 6.72
C PHE A 74 -10.49 16.54 6.80
N SER A 75 -11.19 15.41 7.01
CA SER A 75 -12.63 15.40 7.19
C SER A 75 -13.07 16.23 8.40
N TRP A 76 -12.41 16.07 9.54
CA TRP A 76 -12.72 16.84 10.75
C TRP A 76 -12.45 18.33 10.58
N LEU A 77 -11.32 18.67 9.95
CA LEU A 77 -10.95 20.05 9.66
C LEU A 77 -11.97 20.70 8.72
N PHE A 78 -12.39 19.98 7.67
CA PHE A 78 -13.42 20.44 6.73
C PHE A 78 -14.75 20.71 7.43
N VAL A 79 -15.24 19.77 8.24
CA VAL A 79 -16.49 19.94 8.99
C VAL A 79 -16.40 21.11 9.96
N GLY A 80 -15.29 21.24 10.70
CA GLY A 80 -15.08 22.34 11.64
C GLY A 80 -15.08 23.71 10.96
N LEU A 81 -14.37 23.85 9.84
CA LEU A 81 -14.37 25.08 9.03
C LEU A 81 -15.75 25.38 8.46
N PHE A 82 -16.47 24.37 8.00
CA PHE A 82 -17.81 24.54 7.45
C PHE A 82 -18.79 25.04 8.52
N ILE A 83 -18.77 24.41 9.70
CA ILE A 83 -19.56 24.86 10.85
C ILE A 83 -19.21 26.29 11.21
N TYR A 84 -17.92 26.63 11.30
CA TYR A 84 -17.46 27.98 11.63
C TYR A 84 -17.95 29.02 10.61
N TYR A 85 -17.76 28.76 9.32
CA TYR A 85 -18.19 29.65 8.24
C TYR A 85 -19.69 29.94 8.31
N TYR A 86 -20.50 28.90 8.52
CA TYR A 86 -21.95 29.06 8.63
C TYR A 86 -22.38 29.73 9.94
N ALA A 87 -21.68 29.46 11.03
CA ALA A 87 -21.93 30.09 12.33
C ALA A 87 -21.65 31.59 12.30
N GLU A 88 -20.58 32.00 11.62
CA GLU A 88 -20.26 33.41 11.38
C GLU A 88 -21.27 34.05 10.42
N LYS A 89 -21.54 33.42 9.27
CA LYS A 89 -22.47 33.92 8.26
C LYS A 89 -23.87 34.22 8.80
N TYR A 90 -24.38 33.35 9.69
CA TYR A 90 -25.71 33.51 10.27
C TYR A 90 -25.70 34.21 11.63
N ASN A 91 -24.56 34.77 12.06
CA ASN A 91 -24.41 35.37 13.39
C ASN A 91 -24.89 34.44 14.52
N LEU A 92 -24.81 33.11 14.33
CA LEU A 92 -25.29 32.14 15.31
C LEU A 92 -24.51 32.25 16.62
N LEU A 93 -23.22 32.56 16.54
CA LEU A 93 -22.36 32.77 17.71
C LEU A 93 -22.82 33.96 18.56
N THR A 94 -23.33 35.04 17.95
CA THR A 94 -23.79 36.22 18.69
C THR A 94 -25.13 35.96 19.36
N ILE A 95 -26.04 35.24 18.69
CA ILE A 95 -27.34 34.82 19.23
C ILE A 95 -27.16 33.87 20.42
N ILE A 96 -26.27 32.88 20.30
CA ILE A 96 -25.96 31.94 21.39
C ILE A 96 -25.37 32.70 22.59
N ARG A 97 -24.41 33.60 22.34
CA ARG A 97 -23.79 34.41 23.39
C ARG A 97 -24.80 35.30 24.12
N GLN A 98 -25.77 35.88 23.42
CA GLN A 98 -26.82 36.70 24.03
C GLN A 98 -27.77 35.88 24.91
N ARG A 99 -28.15 34.67 24.49
CA ARG A 99 -28.98 33.78 25.33
C ARG A 99 -28.30 33.44 26.66
N PHE A 100 -27.04 33.02 26.61
CA PHE A 100 -26.31 32.65 27.83
C PHE A 100 -26.09 33.83 28.78
N SER A 101 -26.04 35.07 28.27
CA SER A 101 -25.92 36.26 29.12
C SER A 101 -27.25 36.71 29.74
N HIS A 102 -28.39 36.18 29.29
CA HIS A 102 -29.72 36.54 29.79
C HIS A 102 -30.25 35.53 30.82
N GLU A 103 -29.58 34.39 30.97
CA GLU A 103 -29.92 33.28 31.87
C GLU A 103 -29.10 33.30 33.18
N ASN A 104 -28.13 34.23 33.30
CA ASN A 104 -27.42 34.60 34.52
C ASN A 104 -27.90 35.97 35.01
#